data_AF-A0A920CUV0-F1
#
_entry.id   AF-A0A920CUV0-F1
#
_cell.length_a   1.000
_cell.length_b   1.000
_cell.length_c   1.000
_cell.angle_alpha   90.00
_cell.angle_beta   90.00
_cell.angle_gamma   90.00
#
_symmetry.space_group_name_H-M   'P 1'
#
loop_
_entity.id
_entity.type
_entity.pdbx_description
1 polymer ?
#
loop_
_entity_poly.entity_id
_entity_poly.type
_entity_poly.pdbx_seq_one_letter_code
_entity_poly.pdbx_strand_id
1 'polypeptide(L)' 'MKMKGVLSGWIKAFGWENGVLEVWFLDNRPVAIHYNVPYEAYENLFNGSDFGRNYMALCKIYPPRKSG' A
#
# COMPACT_ATOMS: atom_id res chain seq x y z
N MET A 1 -9.07 8.99 -7.12
CA MET A 1 -8.41 7.93 -6.33
C MET A 1 -8.77 6.54 -6.85
N LYS A 2 -7.78 5.65 -7.05
CA LYS A 2 -7.98 4.22 -7.38
C LYS A 2 -7.84 3.39 -6.10
N MET A 3 -8.92 2.79 -5.61
CA MET A 3 -8.94 2.04 -4.35
C MET A 3 -9.28 0.58 -4.61
N LYS A 4 -8.55 -0.34 -3.95
CA LYS A 4 -8.81 -1.79 -4.00
C LYS A 4 -8.72 -2.38 -2.59
N GLY A 5 -9.80 -3.03 -2.16
CA GLY A 5 -9.80 -3.89 -0.97
C GLY A 5 -9.07 -5.20 -1.24
N VAL A 6 -8.42 -5.76 -0.23
CA VAL A 6 -7.65 -7.00 -0.36
C VAL A 6 -7.97 -7.99 0.76
N LEU A 7 -7.85 -9.28 0.47
CA LEU A 7 -7.94 -10.35 1.47
C LEU A 7 -6.54 -10.62 2.03
N SER A 8 -6.17 -9.89 3.08
CA SER A 8 -4.90 -10.04 3.79
C SER A 8 -5.15 -10.15 5.30
N GLY A 9 -4.25 -10.83 6.02
CA GLY A 9 -4.36 -10.98 7.48
C GLY A 9 -4.18 -9.66 8.25
N TRP A 10 -3.66 -8.60 7.63
CA TRP A 10 -3.37 -7.33 8.30
C TRP A 10 -3.55 -6.08 7.44
N ILE A 11 -3.72 -6.22 6.12
CA ILE A 11 -4.00 -5.12 5.20
C ILE A 11 -5.47 -5.17 4.80
N LYS A 12 -6.16 -4.03 4.90
CA LYS A 12 -7.55 -3.87 4.52
C LYS A 12 -7.69 -3.45 3.06
N ALA A 13 -6.92 -2.45 2.65
CA ALA A 13 -7.02 -1.87 1.31
C ALA A 13 -5.76 -1.09 0.92
N PHE A 14 -5.61 -0.88 -0.38
CA PHE A 14 -4.64 0.03 -0.99
C PHE A 14 -5.35 1.07 -1.84
N GLY A 15 -4.87 2.31 -1.77
CA GLY A 15 -5.41 3.46 -2.49
C GLY A 15 -4.29 4.18 -3.19
N TRP A 16 -4.49 4.55 -4.45
CA TRP A 16 -3.48 5.25 -5.21
C TRP A 16 -4.05 6.44 -5.96
N GLU A 17 -3.36 7.58 -5.88
CA GLU A 17 -3.69 8.80 -6.62
C GLU A 17 -2.45 9.65 -6.83
N ASN A 18 -2.16 10.01 -8.09
CA ASN A 18 -1.11 10.98 -8.46
C ASN A 18 0.25 10.73 -7.76
N GLY A 19 0.69 9.47 -7.69
CA GLY A 19 1.97 9.11 -7.07
C GLY A 19 1.93 8.92 -5.55
N VAL A 20 0.77 9.10 -4.92
CA VAL A 20 0.55 8.85 -3.50
C VAL A 20 -0.15 7.50 -3.33
N LEU A 21 0.46 6.62 -2.53
CA LEU A 21 -0.11 5.34 -2.11
C LEU A 21 -0.52 5.44 -0.63
N GLU A 22 -1.78 5.15 -0.35
CA GLU A 22 -2.35 5.00 0.98
C GLU A 22 -2.61 3.52 1.28
N VAL A 23 -2.27 3.11 2.50
CA VAL A 23 -2.43 1.74 2.97
C VAL A 23 -3.23 1.74 4.27
N TRP A 24 -4.40 1.11 4.22
CA TRP A 24 -5.26 0.92 5.38
C TRP A 24 -5.06 -0.47 5.94
N PHE A 25 -4.90 -0.55 7.25
CA PHE A 25 -4.68 -1.80 7.98
C PHE A 25 -5.95 -2.25 8.70
N LEU A 26 -6.04 -3.54 9.02
CA LEU A 26 -7.19 -4.12 9.70
C LEU A 26 -7.24 -3.81 11.20
N ASP A 27 -6.10 -3.51 11.81
CA ASP A 27 -5.94 -3.35 13.25
C ASP A 27 -6.01 -1.89 13.73
N ASN A 28 -6.68 -1.02 12.97
CA ASN A 28 -6.89 0.40 13.28
C ASN A 28 -5.60 1.22 13.51
N ARG A 29 -4.41 0.71 13.14
CA ARG A 29 -3.19 1.53 13.14
C ARG A 29 -3.32 2.68 12.11
N PRO A 30 -2.54 3.76 12.25
CA PRO A 30 -2.57 4.87 11.30
C PRO A 30 -2.37 4.43 9.86
N VAL A 31 -3.05 5.10 8.93
CA VAL A 31 -2.87 4.90 7.49
C VAL A 31 -1.41 5.19 7.14
N ALA A 32 -0.77 4.25 6.44
CA ALA A 32 0.57 4.49 5.91
C ALA A 32 0.47 5.23 4.57
N ILE A 33 1.24 6.31 4.44
CA ILE A 33 1.27 7.14 3.23
C ILE A 33 2.66 7.06 2.60
N HIS A 34 2.73 6.70 1.32
CA HIS A 34 3.95 6.63 0.54
C HIS A 34 3.86 7.60 -0.64
N TYR A 35 4.94 8.31 -0.92
CA TYR A 35 5.01 9.29 -2.01
C TYR A 35 5.87 8.78 -3.16
N ASN A 36 5.67 9.36 -4.34
CA ASN A 36 6.40 9.04 -5.57
C ASN A 36 6.27 7.56 -5.99
N VAL A 37 5.16 6.90 -5.62
CA VAL A 37 4.87 5.53 -6.02
C VAL A 37 4.28 5.54 -7.44
N PRO A 38 4.99 5.03 -8.46
CA PRO A 38 4.45 4.98 -9.82
C PRO A 38 3.23 4.05 -9.88
N TYR A 39 2.32 4.31 -10.82
CA TYR A 39 1.10 3.51 -10.97
C TYR A 39 1.39 2.01 -11.14
N GLU A 40 2.44 1.67 -11.89
CA GLU A 40 2.89 0.29 -12.10
C GLU A 40 3.28 -0.42 -10.78
N ALA A 41 3.93 0.30 -9.85
CA ALA A 41 4.27 -0.26 -8.54
C ALA A 41 3.02 -0.51 -7.69
N TYR A 42 1.99 0.33 -7.82
CA TYR A 42 0.68 0.09 -7.22
C TYR A 42 0.01 -1.15 -7.83
N GLU A 43 0.01 -1.31 -9.16
CA GLU A 43 -0.57 -2.50 -9.79
C GLU A 43 0.15 -3.80 -9.38
N ASN A 44 1.48 -3.74 -9.22
CA ASN A 44 2.28 -4.87 -8.76
C ASN A 44 1.92 -5.37 -7.35
N LEU A 45 1.26 -4.55 -6.51
CA LEU A 45 0.75 -5.01 -5.22
C LEU A 45 -0.26 -6.17 -5.36
N PHE A 46 -0.96 -6.23 -6.48
CA PHE A 46 -2.01 -7.20 -6.77
C PHE A 46 -1.53 -8.38 -7.61
N ASN A 47 -0.23 -8.48 -7.89
CA ASN A 47 0.34 -9.64 -8.55
C ASN A 47 0.46 -10.79 -7.55
N GLY A 48 -0.45 -11.76 -7.66
CA GLY A 48 -0.58 -12.88 -6.73
C GLY A 48 -1.44 -12.55 -5.51
N SER A 49 -1.47 -13.45 -4.53
CA SER A 49 -2.36 -13.38 -3.36
C SER A 49 -1.68 -12.95 -2.06
N ASP A 50 -0.34 -12.86 -2.02
CA ASP A 50 0.40 -12.43 -0.82
C ASP A 50 0.62 -10.91 -0.80
N PHE A 51 -0.46 -10.18 -0.53
CA PHE A 51 -0.46 -8.72 -0.46
C PHE A 51 0.50 -8.17 0.60
N GLY A 52 0.72 -8.91 1.70
CA GLY A 52 1.62 -8.52 2.77
C GLY A 52 3.06 -8.50 2.30
N ARG A 53 3.50 -9.59 1.64
CA ARG A 53 4.84 -9.68 1.06
C ARG A 53 5.07 -8.66 -0.05
N ASN A 54 4.10 -8.46 -0.94
CA ASN A 54 4.19 -7.47 -2.01
C ASN A 54 4.34 -6.05 -1.45
N TYR A 55 3.55 -5.71 -0.44
CA TYR A 55 3.66 -4.42 0.23
C TYR A 55 4.99 -4.24 0.98
N MET A 56 5.50 -5.28 1.66
CA MET A 56 6.82 -5.22 2.29
C MET A 56 7.95 -5.01 1.27
N ALA A 57 7.85 -5.58 0.07
CA ALA A 57 8.80 -5.34 -1.00
C ALA A 57 8.73 -3.88 -1.49
N LEU A 58 7.52 -3.34 -1.65
CA LEU A 58 7.30 -1.94 -2.03
C LEU A 58 7.90 -0.98 -0.99
N CYS A 59 7.75 -1.27 0.31
CA CYS A 59 8.26 -0.44 1.40
C CYS A 59 9.80 -0.29 1.41
N LYS A 60 10.54 -1.21 0.79
CA LYS A 60 12.01 -1.12 0.66
C LYS A 60 12.44 -0.05 -0.34
N ILE A 61 11.58 0.26 -1.31
CA ILE A 61 11.83 1.24 -2.37
C ILE A 61 11.17 2.57 -2.03
N TYR A 62 9.92 2.51 -1.55
CA TYR A 62 9.11 3.66 -1.18
C TYR A 62 8.75 3.55 0.31
N PRO A 63 9.62 3.99 1.23
CA PRO A 63 9.34 3.92 2.66
C PRO A 63 8.13 4.80 3.01
N PRO A 64 7.28 4.40 3.97
CA PRO A 64 6.18 5.22 4.42
C PRO A 64 6.71 6.51 5.05
N ARG A 65 5.98 7.61 4.86
CA ARG A 65 6.26 8.86 5.55
C ARG A 65 6.11 8.64 7.04
N LYS A 66 7.12 9.03 7.82
CA LYS A 66 6.99 9.10 9.28
C LYS A 66 5.89 10.10 9.61
N SER A 67 4.85 9.66 10.30
CA SER A 67 3.94 10.59 10.98
C SER A 67 4.80 11.37 11.96
N GLY A 68 4.95 12.68 11.72
CA GLY A 68 5.65 13.60 12.61
C GLY A 68 4.82 13.95 13.82
#